data_AF-A0A166CT83-F1
#
_entry.id   AF-A0A166CT83-F1
#
_cell.length_a   1.000
_cell.length_b   1.000
_cell.length_c   1.000
_cell.angle_alpha   90.00
_cell.angle_beta   90.00
_cell.angle_gamma   90.00
#
_symmetry.space_group_name_H-M   'P 1'
#
loop_
_entity.id
_entity.type
_entity.pdbx_description
1 polymer ?
#
loop_
_entity_poly.entity_id
_entity_poly.type
_entity_poly.pdbx_seq_one_letter_code
_entity_poly.pdbx_strand_id
1 'polypeptide(L)'
;MRKAWPTMWIWIQHVYQTHLQLALPGVDATRKAFMAKRYEVFVTILKMFADHGHTPMVSGFISGHAGILPMMADMWIREGTDKNAENGFRCALFNVPRVAIQERFLAQIILACGTADEAVHVACQRVEHHLGQAQREYSLLSMDLTIFMMHLCEPSDSPLAAAMYASSGVATTLMHAWAHIASSLCTVSVEHRSELLDICMISTFLLVQRSPQAYDRILDILYHDLLPLLLQSVALIQPSSERYESFATHAVSMIHEILSPATVHRETLSLLGRCVAAVHKRGKHLPMRNPSIRGTWSGLMMLLDEREKVYNKFKSDSRTVLLCGNAKCENPNSGMFHRCSACRILLYCSQKCQRAHWNEHKVLCNNMKGTAKGDTPYPSLSTAGNN
;
A
#
# COMPACT_ATOMS: atom_id res chain seq x y z
N MET A 1 -32.23 5.00 -29.99
CA MET A 1 -31.35 4.09 -29.22
C MET A 1 -32.10 2.96 -28.51
N ARG A 2 -33.13 3.19 -27.68
CA ARG A 2 -33.80 2.12 -26.90
C ARG A 2 -34.26 0.90 -27.71
N LYS A 3 -34.74 1.06 -28.96
CA LYS A 3 -35.19 -0.05 -29.81
C LYS A 3 -34.07 -0.86 -30.46
N ALA A 4 -32.92 -0.25 -30.74
CA ALA A 4 -31.79 -0.92 -31.39
C ALA A 4 -30.84 -1.61 -30.39
N TRP A 5 -30.91 -1.19 -29.12
CA TRP A 5 -29.97 -1.62 -28.10
C TRP A 5 -29.98 -3.12 -27.80
N PRO A 6 -31.12 -3.82 -27.63
CA PRO A 6 -31.09 -5.25 -27.38
C PRO A 6 -30.31 -6.02 -28.46
N THR A 7 -30.50 -5.62 -29.72
CA THR A 7 -29.76 -6.19 -30.86
C THR A 7 -28.28 -5.82 -30.80
N MET A 8 -27.94 -4.55 -30.56
CA MET A 8 -26.54 -4.11 -30.41
C MET A 8 -25.84 -4.84 -29.27
N TRP A 9 -26.51 -5.03 -28.14
CA TRP A 9 -25.99 -5.72 -26.97
C TRP A 9 -25.71 -7.20 -27.26
N ILE A 10 -26.63 -7.90 -27.93
CA ILE A 10 -26.41 -9.28 -28.38
C ILE A 10 -25.16 -9.37 -29.26
N TRP A 11 -24.97 -8.43 -30.19
CA TRP A 11 -23.76 -8.40 -31.03
C TRP A 11 -22.50 -8.09 -30.22
N ILE A 12 -22.55 -7.15 -29.27
CA ILE A 12 -21.42 -6.86 -28.38
C ILE A 12 -21.03 -8.12 -27.59
N GLN A 13 -22.00 -8.80 -26.99
CA GLN A 13 -21.76 -10.06 -26.27
C GLN A 13 -21.20 -11.14 -27.18
N HIS A 14 -21.79 -11.35 -28.36
CA HIS A 14 -21.33 -12.37 -29.30
C HIS A 14 -19.88 -12.12 -29.75
N VAL A 15 -19.56 -10.88 -30.12
CA VAL A 15 -18.22 -10.53 -30.58
C VAL A 15 -17.21 -10.56 -29.43
N TYR A 16 -17.61 -10.16 -28.22
CA TYR A 16 -16.77 -10.31 -27.02
C TYR A 16 -16.46 -11.78 -26.73
N GLN A 17 -17.47 -12.66 -26.72
CA GLN A 17 -17.28 -14.10 -26.55
C GLN A 17 -16.41 -14.71 -27.65
N THR A 18 -16.58 -14.25 -28.89
CA THR A 18 -15.71 -14.66 -30.01
C THR A 18 -14.28 -14.20 -29.79
N HIS A 19 -14.05 -13.00 -29.24
CA HIS A 19 -12.71 -12.53 -28.88
C HIS A 19 -12.08 -13.44 -27.82
N LEU A 20 -12.84 -13.82 -26.79
CA LEU A 20 -12.35 -14.75 -25.75
C LEU A 20 -11.96 -16.13 -26.31
N GLN A 21 -12.73 -16.68 -27.24
CA GLN A 21 -12.45 -17.98 -27.85
C GLN A 21 -11.24 -17.97 -28.78
N LEU A 22 -10.90 -16.80 -29.35
CA LEU A 22 -9.82 -16.68 -30.33
C LEU A 22 -8.47 -16.28 -29.73
N ALA A 23 -8.40 -15.98 -28.43
CA ALA A 23 -7.15 -15.76 -27.70
C ALA A 23 -6.34 -17.06 -27.45
N LEU A 24 -6.54 -18.10 -28.27
CA LEU A 24 -5.85 -19.38 -28.15
C LEU A 24 -4.43 -19.32 -28.78
N PRO A 25 -3.47 -20.11 -28.29
CA PRO A 25 -2.12 -20.17 -28.85
C PRO A 25 -2.13 -20.57 -30.34
N GLY A 26 -1.32 -19.91 -31.17
CA GLY A 26 -1.11 -20.28 -32.58
C GLY A 26 -1.83 -19.40 -33.62
N VAL A 27 -2.42 -18.28 -33.22
CA VAL A 27 -3.05 -17.32 -34.13
C VAL A 27 -2.01 -16.42 -34.82
N ASP A 28 -2.14 -16.23 -36.14
CA ASP A 28 -1.26 -15.37 -36.94
C ASP A 28 -1.34 -13.88 -36.54
N ALA A 29 -0.29 -13.12 -36.92
CA ALA A 29 -0.16 -11.72 -36.56
C ALA A 29 -1.28 -10.82 -37.11
N THR A 30 -1.80 -11.13 -38.29
CA THR A 30 -2.90 -10.36 -38.93
C THR A 30 -4.18 -10.49 -38.13
N ARG A 31 -4.49 -11.70 -37.68
CA ARG A 31 -5.68 -11.99 -36.87
C ARG A 31 -5.53 -11.45 -35.45
N LYS A 32 -4.33 -11.45 -34.87
CA LYS A 32 -4.05 -10.73 -33.61
C LYS A 32 -4.29 -9.22 -33.73
N ALA A 33 -3.76 -8.57 -34.77
CA ALA A 33 -3.97 -7.13 -34.99
C ALA A 33 -5.45 -6.77 -35.18
N PHE A 34 -6.21 -7.63 -35.86
CA PHE A 34 -7.66 -7.47 -36.00
C PHE A 34 -8.40 -7.63 -34.66
N MET A 35 -7.98 -8.55 -33.80
CA MET A 35 -8.54 -8.70 -32.46
C MET A 35 -8.25 -7.50 -31.56
N ALA A 36 -7.04 -6.96 -31.59
CA ALA A 36 -6.69 -5.76 -30.83
C ALA A 36 -7.59 -4.57 -31.20
N LYS A 37 -7.85 -4.36 -32.49
CA LYS A 37 -8.80 -3.31 -32.95
C LYS A 37 -10.23 -3.55 -32.45
N ARG A 38 -10.70 -4.79 -32.44
CA ARG A 38 -12.02 -5.12 -31.88
C ARG A 38 -12.08 -4.82 -30.39
N TYR A 39 -11.04 -5.20 -29.65
CA TYR A 39 -10.91 -4.93 -28.23
C TYR A 39 -10.97 -3.42 -27.94
N GLU A 40 -10.24 -2.62 -28.71
CA GLU A 40 -10.25 -1.15 -28.61
C GLU A 40 -11.65 -0.54 -28.79
N VAL A 41 -12.44 -1.05 -29.74
CA VAL A 41 -13.84 -0.61 -29.92
C VAL A 41 -14.67 -0.92 -28.68
N PHE A 42 -14.51 -2.10 -28.06
CA PHE A 42 -15.24 -2.45 -26.84
C PHE A 42 -14.87 -1.56 -25.68
N VAL A 43 -13.58 -1.38 -25.43
CA VAL A 43 -13.10 -0.49 -24.37
C VAL A 43 -13.63 0.91 -24.58
N THR A 44 -13.65 1.42 -25.81
CA THR A 44 -14.16 2.76 -26.12
C THR A 44 -15.66 2.88 -25.82
N ILE A 45 -16.47 1.91 -26.25
CA ILE A 45 -17.92 1.91 -25.97
C ILE A 45 -18.19 1.85 -24.46
N LEU A 46 -17.54 0.93 -23.76
CA LEU A 46 -17.72 0.75 -22.31
C LEU A 46 -17.19 1.95 -21.52
N LYS A 47 -16.09 2.56 -21.97
CA LYS A 47 -15.57 3.82 -21.42
C LYS A 47 -16.61 4.93 -21.56
N MET A 48 -17.28 5.07 -22.71
CA MET A 48 -18.35 6.07 -22.87
C MET A 48 -19.48 5.84 -21.86
N PHE A 49 -19.81 4.58 -21.56
CA PHE A 49 -20.80 4.29 -20.51
C PHE A 49 -20.30 4.68 -19.12
N ALA A 50 -19.04 4.41 -18.80
CA ALA A 50 -18.44 4.86 -17.54
C ALA A 50 -18.44 6.40 -17.42
N ASP A 51 -17.97 7.11 -18.47
CA ASP A 51 -17.87 8.57 -18.51
C ASP A 51 -19.25 9.25 -18.32
N HIS A 52 -20.28 8.72 -18.98
CA HIS A 52 -21.64 9.26 -18.93
C HIS A 52 -22.52 8.61 -17.86
N GLY A 53 -21.95 7.74 -17.04
CA GLY A 53 -22.65 6.93 -16.07
C GLY A 53 -23.39 7.70 -14.98
N HIS A 54 -22.99 8.93 -14.72
CA HIS A 54 -23.67 9.85 -13.80
C HIS A 54 -25.03 10.33 -14.33
N THR A 55 -25.28 10.25 -15.63
CA THR A 55 -26.57 10.65 -16.20
C THR A 55 -27.62 9.58 -15.85
N PRO A 56 -28.80 9.95 -15.33
CA PRO A 56 -29.83 8.97 -14.94
C PRO A 56 -30.21 8.01 -16.07
N MET A 57 -30.16 8.49 -17.31
CA MET A 57 -30.41 7.68 -18.50
C MET A 57 -29.37 6.57 -18.68
N VAL A 58 -28.07 6.90 -18.62
CA VAL A 58 -26.99 5.90 -18.78
C VAL A 58 -26.87 5.02 -17.54
N SER A 59 -27.01 5.58 -16.34
CA SER A 59 -27.04 4.80 -15.09
C SER A 59 -28.16 3.76 -15.09
N GLY A 60 -29.40 4.18 -15.37
CA GLY A 60 -30.55 3.28 -15.46
C GLY A 60 -30.39 2.24 -16.56
N PHE A 61 -29.72 2.60 -17.66
CA PHE A 61 -29.43 1.70 -18.74
C PHE A 61 -28.40 0.62 -18.39
N ILE A 62 -27.28 0.99 -17.76
CA ILE A 62 -26.27 0.04 -17.25
C ILE A 62 -26.93 -0.88 -16.22
N SER A 63 -27.72 -0.31 -15.31
CA SER A 63 -28.48 -1.06 -14.30
C SER A 63 -29.47 -2.06 -14.91
N GLY A 64 -30.10 -1.70 -16.04
CA GLY A 64 -31.09 -2.53 -16.72
C GLY A 64 -30.50 -3.67 -17.55
N HIS A 65 -29.17 -3.72 -17.73
CA HIS A 65 -28.49 -4.75 -18.52
C HIS A 65 -27.40 -5.44 -17.70
N ALA A 66 -27.80 -6.53 -17.02
CA ALA A 66 -26.97 -7.24 -16.06
C ALA A 66 -25.60 -7.70 -16.58
N GLY A 67 -25.39 -7.81 -17.90
CA GLY A 67 -24.12 -8.27 -18.47
C GLY A 67 -23.06 -7.19 -18.71
N ILE A 68 -23.37 -5.90 -18.60
CA ILE A 68 -22.41 -4.81 -18.88
C ILE A 68 -21.29 -4.78 -17.83
N LEU A 69 -21.66 -4.67 -16.55
CA LEU A 69 -20.68 -4.57 -15.46
C LEU A 69 -19.83 -5.85 -15.30
N PRO A 70 -20.40 -7.08 -15.39
CA PRO A 70 -19.60 -8.30 -15.43
C PRO A 70 -18.61 -8.34 -16.60
N MET A 71 -19.01 -7.88 -17.79
CA MET A 71 -18.11 -7.81 -18.95
C MET A 71 -16.96 -6.83 -18.70
N MET A 72 -17.26 -5.64 -18.17
CA MET A 72 -16.22 -4.67 -17.79
C MET A 72 -15.26 -5.26 -16.76
N ALA A 73 -15.78 -5.99 -15.76
CA ALA A 73 -14.98 -6.59 -14.70
C ALA A 73 -14.09 -7.72 -15.24
N ASP A 74 -14.64 -8.62 -16.05
CA ASP A 74 -13.89 -9.70 -16.72
C ASP A 74 -12.76 -9.12 -17.61
N MET A 75 -13.03 -8.04 -18.36
CA MET A 75 -12.00 -7.35 -19.14
C MET A 75 -10.88 -6.78 -18.25
N TRP A 76 -11.24 -6.07 -17.18
CA TRP A 76 -10.26 -5.47 -16.26
C TRP A 76 -9.39 -6.53 -15.58
N ILE A 77 -10.00 -7.66 -15.17
CA ILE A 77 -9.30 -8.79 -14.55
C ILE A 77 -8.35 -9.44 -15.55
N ARG A 78 -8.83 -9.72 -16.78
CA ARG A 78 -8.01 -10.35 -17.82
C ARG A 78 -6.75 -9.55 -18.12
N GLU A 79 -6.87 -8.24 -18.32
CA GLU A 79 -5.71 -7.36 -18.50
C GLU A 79 -4.72 -7.45 -17.32
N GLY A 80 -5.21 -7.56 -16.08
CA GLY A 80 -4.34 -7.71 -14.91
C GLY A 80 -3.64 -9.06 -14.84
N THR A 81 -4.31 -10.13 -15.25
CA THR A 81 -3.75 -11.48 -15.25
C THR A 81 -2.90 -11.80 -16.49
N ASP A 82 -3.00 -11.01 -17.54
CA ASP A 82 -2.27 -11.19 -18.80
C ASP A 82 -0.85 -10.61 -18.70
N LYS A 83 0.12 -11.51 -18.48
CA LYS A 83 1.55 -11.18 -18.40
C LYS A 83 2.11 -10.56 -19.68
N ASN A 84 1.50 -10.87 -20.83
CA ASN A 84 1.97 -10.39 -22.13
C ASN A 84 1.37 -9.03 -22.49
N ALA A 85 0.40 -8.55 -21.71
CA ALA A 85 -0.34 -7.32 -21.98
C ALA A 85 -0.83 -7.24 -23.44
N GLU A 86 -1.36 -8.33 -24.00
CA GLU A 86 -1.74 -8.43 -25.42
C GLU A 86 -2.79 -7.38 -25.80
N ASN A 87 -3.64 -7.01 -24.85
CA ASN A 87 -4.68 -6.00 -24.99
C ASN A 87 -4.33 -4.66 -24.31
N GLY A 88 -3.12 -4.53 -23.76
CA GLY A 88 -2.70 -3.42 -22.91
C GLY A 88 -3.46 -3.40 -21.58
N PHE A 89 -3.61 -2.20 -21.01
CA PHE A 89 -4.21 -1.99 -19.68
C PHE A 89 -5.33 -0.95 -19.71
N ARG A 90 -6.05 -0.86 -20.83
CA ARG A 90 -6.98 0.23 -21.10
C ARG A 90 -8.23 0.18 -20.23
N CYS A 91 -8.55 -0.95 -19.61
CA CYS A 91 -9.67 -1.04 -18.66
C CYS A 91 -9.44 -0.25 -17.37
N ALA A 92 -8.23 0.28 -17.11
CA ALA A 92 -8.03 1.28 -16.04
C ALA A 92 -8.97 2.49 -16.20
N LEU A 93 -9.38 2.79 -17.44
CA LEU A 93 -10.33 3.86 -17.78
C LEU A 93 -11.73 3.65 -17.18
N PHE A 94 -12.08 2.44 -16.74
CA PHE A 94 -13.37 2.16 -16.11
C PHE A 94 -13.42 2.63 -14.65
N ASN A 95 -12.25 2.89 -14.03
CA ASN A 95 -12.11 3.29 -12.62
C ASN A 95 -12.13 4.81 -12.39
N VAL A 96 -12.44 5.61 -13.41
CA VAL A 96 -12.49 7.08 -13.28
C VAL A 96 -13.59 7.48 -12.27
N PRO A 97 -13.31 8.38 -11.31
CA PRO A 97 -14.17 8.66 -10.17
C PRO A 97 -15.55 9.18 -10.57
N ARG A 98 -16.55 8.30 -10.54
CA ARG A 98 -17.99 8.64 -10.61
C ARG A 98 -18.79 7.63 -9.75
N VAL A 99 -19.20 8.10 -8.57
CA VAL A 99 -19.64 7.32 -7.40
C VAL A 99 -20.59 6.15 -7.71
N ALA A 100 -21.71 6.38 -8.39
CA ALA A 100 -22.79 5.39 -8.44
C ALA A 100 -22.50 4.12 -9.26
N ILE A 101 -21.68 4.20 -10.31
CA ILE A 101 -21.34 3.03 -11.14
C ILE A 101 -20.05 2.37 -10.66
N GLN A 102 -19.14 3.17 -10.09
CA GLN A 102 -17.87 2.67 -9.57
C GLN A 102 -18.08 1.63 -8.47
N GLU A 103 -18.94 1.88 -7.49
CA GLU A 103 -19.24 0.91 -6.43
C GLU A 103 -19.74 -0.43 -6.99
N ARG A 104 -20.65 -0.38 -7.96
CA ARG A 104 -21.22 -1.58 -8.59
C ARG A 104 -20.20 -2.29 -9.46
N PHE A 105 -19.35 -1.55 -10.16
CA PHE A 105 -18.25 -2.10 -10.94
C PHE A 105 -17.25 -2.83 -10.04
N LEU A 106 -16.84 -2.21 -8.93
CA LEU A 106 -15.96 -2.82 -7.93
C LEU A 106 -16.59 -4.07 -7.31
N ALA A 107 -17.90 -4.03 -7.00
CA ALA A 107 -18.61 -5.21 -6.53
C ALA A 107 -18.57 -6.36 -7.55
N GLN A 108 -18.65 -6.08 -8.85
CA GLN A 108 -18.48 -7.09 -9.90
C GLN A 108 -17.05 -7.61 -9.99
N ILE A 109 -16.03 -6.75 -9.82
CA ILE A 109 -14.62 -7.20 -9.78
C ILE A 109 -14.42 -8.14 -8.60
N ILE A 110 -14.86 -7.75 -7.39
CA ILE A 110 -14.73 -8.57 -6.19
C ILE A 110 -15.47 -9.90 -6.36
N LEU A 111 -16.70 -9.86 -6.90
CA LEU A 111 -17.48 -11.07 -7.17
C LEU A 111 -16.76 -12.00 -8.15
N ALA A 112 -16.18 -11.46 -9.22
CA ALA A 112 -15.49 -12.23 -10.24
C ALA A 112 -14.14 -12.79 -9.75
N CYS A 113 -13.41 -12.05 -8.92
CA CYS A 113 -12.18 -12.53 -8.26
C CYS A 113 -12.47 -13.48 -7.09
N GLY A 114 -13.68 -13.46 -6.54
CA GLY A 114 -14.11 -14.25 -5.38
C GLY A 114 -13.91 -13.54 -4.04
N THR A 115 -12.87 -12.71 -3.88
CA THR A 115 -12.60 -11.93 -2.67
C THR A 115 -12.03 -10.55 -2.99
N ALA A 116 -12.07 -9.64 -2.01
CA ALA A 116 -11.42 -8.33 -2.10
C ALA A 116 -9.89 -8.46 -2.16
N ASP A 117 -9.31 -9.43 -1.45
CA ASP A 117 -7.87 -9.73 -1.48
C ASP A 117 -7.39 -10.13 -2.87
N GLU A 118 -8.13 -11.00 -3.57
CA GLU A 118 -7.81 -11.39 -4.94
C GLU A 118 -8.00 -10.22 -5.92
N ALA A 119 -9.01 -9.38 -5.71
CA ALA A 119 -9.18 -8.16 -6.51
C ALA A 119 -7.99 -7.18 -6.33
N VAL A 120 -7.51 -7.00 -5.09
CA VAL A 120 -6.31 -6.21 -4.79
C VAL A 120 -5.08 -6.84 -5.42
N HIS A 121 -4.95 -8.17 -5.38
CA HIS A 121 -3.85 -8.88 -6.03
C HIS A 121 -3.81 -8.61 -7.54
N VAL A 122 -4.95 -8.67 -8.22
CA VAL A 122 -5.06 -8.33 -9.65
C VAL A 122 -4.70 -6.85 -9.89
N ALA A 123 -5.13 -5.93 -9.03
CA ALA A 123 -4.74 -4.51 -9.14
C ALA A 123 -3.22 -4.33 -9.06
N CYS A 124 -2.55 -5.05 -8.15
CA CYS A 124 -1.08 -5.08 -8.07
C CYS A 124 -0.46 -5.63 -9.35
N GLN A 125 -0.95 -6.77 -9.86
CA GLN A 125 -0.45 -7.38 -11.10
C GLN A 125 -0.54 -6.43 -12.30
N ARG A 126 -1.61 -5.65 -12.41
CA ARG A 126 -1.75 -4.64 -13.48
C ARG A 126 -0.59 -3.65 -13.47
N VAL A 127 -0.24 -3.11 -12.30
CA VAL A 127 0.89 -2.18 -12.16
C VAL A 127 2.22 -2.89 -12.44
N GLU A 128 2.44 -4.07 -11.89
CA GLU A 128 3.69 -4.81 -12.11
C GLU A 128 3.90 -5.18 -13.59
N HIS A 129 2.85 -5.65 -14.26
CA HIS A 129 2.92 -5.96 -15.68
C HIS A 129 3.14 -4.70 -16.53
N HIS A 130 2.56 -3.56 -16.15
CA HIS A 130 2.87 -2.25 -16.75
C HIS A 130 4.36 -1.91 -16.61
N LEU A 131 4.93 -2.07 -15.43
CA LEU A 131 6.34 -1.79 -15.17
C LEU A 131 7.27 -2.72 -15.94
N GLY A 132 6.83 -3.95 -16.21
CA GLY A 132 7.54 -4.96 -17.03
C GLY A 132 7.54 -4.69 -18.54
N GLN A 133 6.67 -3.82 -19.05
CA GLN A 133 6.60 -3.56 -20.50
C GLN A 133 7.81 -2.80 -21.03
N ALA A 134 8.25 -3.13 -22.25
CA ALA A 134 9.31 -2.40 -22.95
C ALA A 134 8.88 -0.96 -23.29
N GLN A 135 7.67 -0.81 -23.83
CA GLN A 135 7.03 0.48 -24.10
C GLN A 135 5.91 0.70 -23.10
N ARG A 136 6.05 1.73 -22.25
CA ARG A 136 5.14 1.98 -21.12
C ARG A 136 4.16 3.10 -21.44
N GLU A 137 2.88 2.84 -21.24
CA GLU A 137 1.81 3.84 -21.32
C GLU A 137 1.59 4.47 -19.94
N TYR A 138 2.36 5.51 -19.62
CA TYR A 138 2.33 6.14 -18.29
C TYR A 138 0.98 6.75 -17.91
N SER A 139 0.16 7.15 -18.88
CA SER A 139 -1.21 7.59 -18.62
C SER A 139 -2.05 6.47 -18.00
N LEU A 140 -1.97 5.24 -18.53
CA LEU A 140 -2.70 4.09 -18.00
C LEU A 140 -2.13 3.64 -16.65
N LEU A 141 -0.80 3.66 -16.50
CA LEU A 141 -0.15 3.42 -15.20
C LEU A 141 -0.63 4.42 -14.14
N SER A 142 -0.75 5.71 -14.48
CA SER A 142 -1.28 6.74 -13.58
C SER A 142 -2.70 6.38 -13.12
N MET A 143 -3.54 5.87 -14.02
CA MET A 143 -4.90 5.46 -13.67
C MET A 143 -4.92 4.25 -12.73
N ASP A 144 -4.10 3.23 -12.99
CA ASP A 144 -4.00 2.07 -12.11
C ASP A 144 -3.43 2.44 -10.73
N LEU A 145 -2.45 3.36 -10.66
CA LEU A 145 -1.93 3.88 -9.39
C LEU A 145 -2.97 4.72 -8.63
N THR A 146 -3.78 5.49 -9.35
CA THR A 146 -4.85 6.31 -8.77
C THR A 146 -5.89 5.45 -8.02
N ILE A 147 -6.11 4.19 -8.43
CA ILE A 147 -7.00 3.26 -7.73
C ILE A 147 -6.57 3.08 -6.27
N PHE A 148 -5.27 2.87 -6.02
CA PHE A 148 -4.74 2.72 -4.66
C PHE A 148 -4.96 4.00 -3.86
N MET A 149 -4.59 5.16 -4.43
CA MET A 149 -4.77 6.46 -3.76
C MET A 149 -6.22 6.69 -3.36
N MET A 150 -7.17 6.53 -4.30
CA MET A 150 -8.59 6.76 -4.06
C MET A 150 -9.14 5.87 -2.94
N HIS A 151 -8.84 4.56 -3.00
CA HIS A 151 -9.36 3.61 -2.02
C HIS A 151 -8.70 3.72 -0.63
N LEU A 152 -7.48 4.24 -0.55
CA LEU A 152 -6.79 4.50 0.71
C LEU A 152 -7.19 5.85 1.33
N CYS A 153 -7.59 6.83 0.51
CA CYS A 153 -8.08 8.15 0.94
C CYS A 153 -9.45 8.09 1.60
N GLU A 154 -10.38 7.32 1.04
CA GLU A 154 -11.79 7.23 1.49
C GLU A 154 -12.16 5.80 1.94
N PRO A 155 -11.63 5.32 3.09
CA PRO A 155 -11.72 3.92 3.49
C PRO A 155 -13.13 3.50 3.94
N SER A 156 -13.97 4.43 4.40
CA SER A 156 -15.34 4.15 4.85
C SER A 156 -16.24 3.59 3.75
N ASP A 157 -15.98 4.00 2.51
CA ASP A 157 -16.85 3.76 1.36
C ASP A 157 -16.23 2.75 0.37
N SER A 158 -14.99 2.32 0.65
CA SER A 158 -14.22 1.45 -0.23
C SER A 158 -14.30 -0.02 0.18
N PRO A 159 -14.84 -0.91 -0.67
CA PRO A 159 -14.86 -2.35 -0.38
C PRO A 159 -13.48 -3.01 -0.49
N LEU A 160 -12.47 -2.29 -1.02
CA LEU A 160 -11.09 -2.78 -1.16
C LEU A 160 -10.15 -2.29 -0.07
N ALA A 161 -10.52 -1.26 0.71
CA ALA A 161 -9.60 -0.59 1.64
C ALA A 161 -9.01 -1.57 2.67
N ALA A 162 -9.84 -2.40 3.30
CA ALA A 162 -9.37 -3.37 4.30
C ALA A 162 -8.35 -4.37 3.71
N ALA A 163 -8.62 -4.90 2.52
CA ALA A 163 -7.72 -5.80 1.82
C ALA A 163 -6.42 -5.09 1.40
N MET A 164 -6.50 -3.84 0.94
CA MET A 164 -5.32 -3.04 0.61
C MET A 164 -4.42 -2.80 1.83
N TYR A 165 -4.99 -2.44 2.98
CA TYR A 165 -4.23 -2.23 4.21
C TYR A 165 -3.53 -3.50 4.73
N ALA A 166 -4.15 -4.66 4.52
CA ALA A 166 -3.63 -5.96 4.95
C ALA A 166 -2.59 -6.56 3.98
N SER A 167 -2.47 -6.06 2.76
CA SER A 167 -1.64 -6.64 1.71
C SER A 167 -0.20 -6.08 1.69
N SER A 168 0.79 -6.95 1.85
CA SER A 168 2.21 -6.62 1.56
C SER A 168 2.44 -6.38 0.08
N GLY A 169 1.67 -7.04 -0.79
CA GLY A 169 1.73 -6.84 -2.24
C GLY A 169 1.46 -5.40 -2.65
N VAL A 170 0.55 -4.70 -1.96
CA VAL A 170 0.30 -3.27 -2.21
C VAL A 170 1.53 -2.43 -1.87
N ALA A 171 2.17 -2.69 -0.73
CA ALA A 171 3.41 -2.00 -0.36
C ALA A 171 4.50 -2.24 -1.40
N THR A 172 4.78 -3.50 -1.76
CA THR A 172 5.78 -3.86 -2.77
C THR A 172 5.51 -3.17 -4.10
N THR A 173 4.26 -3.22 -4.59
CA THR A 173 3.89 -2.61 -5.87
C THR A 173 4.00 -1.10 -5.89
N LEU A 174 3.57 -0.41 -4.83
CA LEU A 174 3.76 1.03 -4.72
C LEU A 174 5.25 1.40 -4.72
N MET A 175 6.08 0.63 -4.02
CA MET A 175 7.52 0.87 -3.98
C MET A 175 8.23 0.58 -5.29
N HIS A 176 7.84 -0.47 -6.03
CA HIS A 176 8.35 -0.74 -7.38
C HIS A 176 7.97 0.36 -8.36
N ALA A 177 6.71 0.80 -8.33
CA ALA A 177 6.25 1.91 -9.17
C ALA A 177 7.03 3.19 -8.84
N TRP A 178 7.16 3.52 -7.55
CA TRP A 178 7.93 4.68 -7.10
C TRP A 178 9.38 4.60 -7.55
N ALA A 179 10.06 3.46 -7.38
CA ALA A 179 11.43 3.27 -7.83
C ALA A 179 11.58 3.51 -9.34
N HIS A 180 10.67 2.97 -10.14
CA HIS A 180 10.65 3.19 -11.59
C HIS A 180 10.45 4.66 -11.95
N ILE A 181 9.44 5.32 -11.35
CA ILE A 181 9.12 6.74 -11.58
C ILE A 181 10.26 7.65 -11.12
N ALA A 182 10.98 7.30 -10.04
CA ALA A 182 12.14 8.04 -9.55
C ALA A 182 13.41 7.80 -10.40
N SER A 183 13.48 6.72 -11.18
CA SER A 183 14.65 6.37 -11.99
C SER A 183 14.85 7.24 -13.23
N SER A 184 16.05 7.23 -13.82
CA SER A 184 16.31 7.89 -15.11
C SER A 184 15.58 7.24 -16.29
N LEU A 185 14.98 6.05 -16.12
CA LEU A 185 14.23 5.34 -17.15
C LEU A 185 12.82 5.91 -17.36
N CYS A 186 12.35 6.76 -16.44
CA CYS A 186 11.06 7.42 -16.58
C CYS A 186 11.15 8.59 -17.57
N THR A 187 10.46 8.46 -18.72
CA THR A 187 10.56 9.38 -19.87
C THR A 187 9.38 10.34 -20.02
N VAL A 188 8.57 10.52 -18.97
CA VAL A 188 7.42 11.46 -19.01
C VAL A 188 7.84 12.92 -18.81
N SER A 189 6.91 13.85 -19.05
CA SER A 189 7.11 15.25 -18.72
C SER A 189 7.36 15.43 -17.21
N VAL A 190 8.04 16.52 -16.84
CA VAL A 190 8.35 16.84 -15.43
C VAL A 190 7.07 16.93 -14.59
N GLU A 191 6.02 17.53 -15.13
CA GLU A 191 4.76 17.70 -14.41
C GLU A 191 4.06 16.35 -14.17
N HIS A 192 3.93 15.52 -15.22
CA HIS A 192 3.32 14.20 -15.09
C HIS A 192 4.14 13.29 -14.17
N ARG A 193 5.47 13.44 -14.17
CA ARG A 193 6.34 12.74 -13.23
C ARG A 193 6.07 13.16 -11.79
N SER A 194 5.87 14.46 -11.56
CA SER A 194 5.57 15.01 -10.23
C SER A 194 4.22 14.50 -9.71
N GLU A 195 3.22 14.42 -10.58
CA GLU A 195 1.92 13.79 -10.28
C GLU A 195 2.05 12.32 -9.88
N LEU A 196 2.78 11.52 -10.67
CA LEU A 196 3.00 10.10 -10.37
C LEU A 196 3.76 9.88 -9.05
N LEU A 197 4.75 10.72 -8.75
CA LEU A 197 5.48 10.67 -7.48
C LEU A 197 4.58 11.04 -6.30
N ASP A 198 3.71 12.04 -6.45
CA ASP A 198 2.74 12.44 -5.41
C ASP A 198 1.73 11.33 -5.15
N ILE A 199 1.21 10.67 -6.19
CA ILE A 199 0.32 9.50 -6.05
C ILE A 199 1.01 8.38 -5.26
N CYS A 200 2.27 8.06 -5.57
CA CYS A 200 3.03 7.03 -4.85
C CYS A 200 3.27 7.41 -3.38
N MET A 201 3.63 8.67 -3.11
CA MET A 201 3.86 9.20 -1.77
C MET A 201 2.59 9.14 -0.92
N ILE A 202 1.48 9.68 -1.43
CA ILE A 202 0.18 9.71 -0.73
C ILE A 202 -0.30 8.28 -0.45
N SER A 203 -0.30 7.42 -1.47
CA SER A 203 -0.76 6.03 -1.33
C SER A 203 0.07 5.27 -0.30
N THR A 204 1.40 5.41 -0.35
CA THR A 204 2.31 4.76 0.61
C THR A 204 2.12 5.31 2.03
N PHE A 205 1.97 6.62 2.17
CA PHE A 205 1.70 7.26 3.46
C PHE A 205 0.40 6.74 4.08
N LEU A 206 -0.70 6.77 3.31
CA LEU A 206 -2.01 6.33 3.80
C LEU A 206 -2.05 4.83 4.10
N LEU A 207 -1.40 4.00 3.27
CA LEU A 207 -1.26 2.57 3.50
C LEU A 207 -0.68 2.31 4.89
N VAL A 208 0.38 3.02 5.24
CA VAL A 208 1.09 2.81 6.50
C VAL A 208 0.36 3.45 7.68
N GLN A 209 -0.12 4.68 7.51
CA GLN A 209 -0.79 5.45 8.57
C GLN A 209 -2.07 4.77 9.04
N ARG A 210 -2.83 4.16 8.14
CA ARG A 210 -4.17 3.63 8.42
C ARG A 210 -4.23 2.11 8.50
N SER A 211 -3.14 1.39 8.18
CA SER A 211 -3.16 -0.07 8.27
C SER A 211 -3.23 -0.55 9.72
N PRO A 212 -4.09 -1.53 10.04
CA PRO A 212 -4.06 -2.19 11.35
C PRO A 212 -2.76 -2.99 11.56
N GLN A 213 -2.01 -3.24 10.50
CA GLN A 213 -0.69 -3.88 10.48
C GLN A 213 0.41 -2.85 10.14
N ALA A 214 0.29 -1.62 10.64
CA ALA A 214 1.20 -0.51 10.31
C ALA A 214 2.68 -0.88 10.49
N TYR A 215 3.04 -1.64 11.54
CA TYR A 215 4.40 -2.09 11.78
C TYR A 215 4.94 -2.94 10.61
N ASP A 216 4.18 -3.93 10.15
CA ASP A 216 4.57 -4.79 9.03
C ASP A 216 4.68 -3.98 7.73
N ARG A 217 3.74 -3.05 7.48
CA ARG A 217 3.78 -2.14 6.32
C ARG A 217 5.00 -1.20 6.35
N ILE A 218 5.41 -0.73 7.52
CA ILE A 218 6.66 0.04 7.68
C ILE A 218 7.87 -0.81 7.32
N LEU A 219 7.91 -2.07 7.73
CA LEU A 219 9.01 -2.95 7.36
C LEU A 219 9.02 -3.21 5.85
N ASP A 220 7.87 -3.52 5.25
CA ASP A 220 7.74 -3.76 3.80
C ASP A 220 8.33 -2.60 3.00
N ILE A 221 7.89 -1.35 3.24
CA ILE A 221 8.37 -0.19 2.47
C ILE A 221 9.84 0.11 2.73
N LEU A 222 10.35 -0.14 3.94
CA LEU A 222 11.77 0.09 4.26
C LEU A 222 12.68 -0.95 3.61
N TYR A 223 12.24 -2.21 3.48
CA TYR A 223 12.96 -3.23 2.71
C TYR A 223 13.00 -2.91 1.21
N HIS A 224 12.07 -2.09 0.73
CA HIS A 224 12.01 -1.60 -0.65
C HIS A 224 12.55 -0.16 -0.80
N ASP A 225 13.59 0.21 -0.04
CA ASP A 225 14.35 1.45 -0.22
C ASP A 225 13.54 2.76 -0.11
N LEU A 226 12.50 2.81 0.73
CA LEU A 226 11.68 4.02 0.92
C LEU A 226 12.53 5.29 1.16
N LEU A 227 13.52 5.25 2.07
CA LEU A 227 14.30 6.45 2.40
C LEU A 227 15.11 6.99 1.21
N PRO A 228 15.93 6.18 0.51
CA PRO A 228 16.57 6.62 -0.73
C PRO A 228 15.58 7.19 -1.76
N LEU A 229 14.43 6.53 -1.97
CA LEU A 229 13.43 6.94 -2.94
C LEU A 229 12.76 8.27 -2.57
N LEU A 230 12.43 8.46 -1.30
CA LEU A 230 11.86 9.69 -0.79
C LEU A 230 12.80 10.87 -1.06
N LEU A 231 14.08 10.73 -0.68
CA LEU A 231 15.07 11.79 -0.87
C LEU A 231 15.31 12.08 -2.36
N GLN A 232 15.46 11.04 -3.19
CA GLN A 232 15.60 11.21 -4.63
C GLN A 232 14.41 11.97 -5.23
N SER A 233 13.20 11.65 -4.80
CA SER A 233 11.96 12.27 -5.29
C SER A 233 11.84 13.74 -4.92
N VAL A 234 12.31 14.13 -3.72
CA VAL A 234 12.39 15.55 -3.30
C VAL A 234 13.25 16.39 -4.26
N ALA A 235 14.29 15.80 -4.88
CA ALA A 235 15.08 16.50 -5.90
C ALA A 235 14.40 16.58 -7.27
N LEU A 236 13.52 15.63 -7.58
CA LEU A 236 12.88 15.53 -8.89
C LEU A 236 11.68 16.45 -9.02
N ILE A 237 10.95 16.69 -7.94
CA ILE A 237 9.77 17.55 -7.94
C ILE A 237 10.21 19.01 -7.91
N GLN A 238 9.84 19.75 -8.94
CA GLN A 238 10.20 21.17 -9.06
C GLN A 238 9.34 22.03 -8.13
N PRO A 239 9.90 23.09 -7.51
CA PRO A 239 9.13 24.03 -6.69
C PRO A 239 7.96 24.72 -7.39
N SER A 240 7.97 24.74 -8.73
CA SER A 240 6.88 25.29 -9.55
C SER A 240 5.74 24.31 -9.85
N SER A 241 5.88 23.02 -9.53
CA SER A 241 4.81 22.04 -9.72
C SER A 241 3.72 22.24 -8.68
N GLU A 242 2.47 22.06 -9.08
CA GLU A 242 1.30 22.10 -8.18
C GLU A 242 1.36 21.02 -7.09
N ARG A 243 2.16 19.97 -7.32
CA ARG A 243 2.33 18.85 -6.39
C ARG A 243 3.44 19.05 -5.35
N TYR A 244 4.24 20.11 -5.46
CA TYR A 244 5.40 20.31 -4.59
C TYR A 244 5.03 20.40 -3.10
N GLU A 245 4.04 21.21 -2.74
CA GLU A 245 3.61 21.38 -1.35
C GLU A 245 2.91 20.13 -0.78
N SER A 246 2.09 19.47 -1.60
CA SER A 246 1.46 18.19 -1.25
C SER A 246 2.52 17.14 -0.92
N PHE A 247 3.47 16.94 -1.83
CA PHE A 247 4.54 15.97 -1.65
C PHE A 247 5.40 16.29 -0.44
N ALA A 248 5.80 17.56 -0.27
CA ALA A 248 6.63 17.98 0.86
C ALA A 248 5.93 17.76 2.20
N THR A 249 4.63 18.02 2.28
CA THR A 249 3.81 17.79 3.48
C THR A 249 3.79 16.31 3.84
N HIS A 250 3.47 15.44 2.87
CA HIS A 250 3.44 14.00 3.12
C HIS A 250 4.82 13.42 3.41
N ALA A 251 5.89 13.95 2.81
CA ALA A 251 7.27 13.55 3.11
C ALA A 251 7.64 13.90 4.56
N VAL A 252 7.28 15.10 5.04
CA VAL A 252 7.47 15.52 6.43
C VAL A 252 6.67 14.61 7.38
N SER A 253 5.39 14.38 7.10
CA SER A 253 4.54 13.50 7.92
C SER A 253 5.03 12.05 7.93
N MET A 254 5.47 11.51 6.80
CA MET A 254 6.06 10.17 6.74
C MET A 254 7.29 10.06 7.67
N ILE A 255 8.20 11.03 7.63
CA ILE A 255 9.39 10.97 8.49
C ILE A 255 9.03 11.20 9.96
N HIS A 256 8.22 12.23 10.25
CA HIS A 256 7.95 12.68 11.61
C HIS A 256 6.89 11.85 12.34
N GLU A 257 5.77 11.53 11.67
CA GLU A 257 4.61 10.86 12.30
C GLU A 257 4.69 9.34 12.20
N ILE A 258 5.40 8.80 11.20
CA ILE A 258 5.46 7.36 10.97
C ILE A 258 6.84 6.80 11.34
N LEU A 259 7.90 7.20 10.62
CA LEU A 259 9.22 6.57 10.78
C LEU A 259 9.87 6.89 12.13
N SER A 260 9.79 8.16 12.57
CA SER A 260 10.42 8.58 13.83
C SER A 260 9.85 7.83 15.04
N PRO A 261 8.52 7.73 15.26
CA PRO A 261 7.95 6.91 16.32
C PRO A 261 8.33 5.43 16.17
N ALA A 262 8.27 4.87 14.96
CA ALA A 262 8.52 3.45 14.73
C ALA A 262 9.93 2.97 15.11
N THR A 263 10.91 3.86 15.25
CA THR A 263 12.26 3.50 15.73
C THR A 263 12.31 3.04 17.19
N VAL A 264 11.17 2.98 17.91
CA VAL A 264 11.09 2.29 19.21
C VAL A 264 11.23 0.77 19.04
N HIS A 265 10.88 0.27 17.85
CA HIS A 265 11.09 -1.12 17.48
C HIS A 265 12.52 -1.30 17.00
N ARG A 266 13.23 -2.26 17.62
CA ARG A 266 14.65 -2.53 17.35
C ARG A 266 14.93 -2.80 15.87
N GLU A 267 14.09 -3.61 15.22
CA GLU A 267 14.27 -3.95 13.81
C GLU A 267 14.15 -2.73 12.91
N THR A 268 13.12 -1.91 13.14
CA THR A 268 12.91 -0.65 12.42
C THR A 268 14.06 0.33 12.66
N LEU A 269 14.52 0.49 13.91
CA LEU A 269 15.72 1.29 14.24
C LEU A 269 16.95 0.83 13.45
N SER A 270 17.23 -0.48 13.47
CA SER A 270 18.38 -1.05 12.77
C SER A 270 18.28 -0.87 11.25
N LEU A 271 17.09 -1.10 10.67
CA LEU A 271 16.86 -0.96 9.25
C LEU A 271 16.99 0.50 8.80
N LEU A 272 16.34 1.43 9.50
CA LEU A 272 16.47 2.87 9.22
C LEU A 272 17.90 3.36 9.37
N GLY A 273 18.63 2.93 10.42
CA GLY A 273 20.05 3.25 10.58
C GLY A 273 20.89 2.81 9.39
N ARG A 274 20.67 1.59 8.88
CA ARG A 274 21.34 1.10 7.65
C ARG A 274 20.96 1.92 6.42
N CYS A 275 19.68 2.24 6.23
CA CYS A 275 19.22 3.06 5.12
C CYS A 275 19.84 4.46 5.13
N VAL A 276 19.88 5.12 6.30
CA VAL A 276 20.51 6.44 6.47
C VAL A 276 22.02 6.38 6.19
N ALA A 277 22.70 5.35 6.69
CA ALA A 277 24.12 5.15 6.41
C ALA A 277 24.39 4.93 4.92
N ALA A 278 23.52 4.17 4.23
CA ALA A 278 23.60 3.96 2.79
C ALA A 278 23.40 5.25 2.00
N VAL A 279 22.45 6.10 2.40
CA VAL A 279 22.23 7.43 1.81
C VAL A 279 23.48 8.31 1.97
N HIS A 280 24.08 8.35 3.16
CA HIS A 280 25.31 9.12 3.39
C HIS A 280 26.47 8.62 2.54
N LYS A 281 26.67 7.29 2.49
CA LYS A 281 27.75 6.67 1.74
C LYS A 281 27.63 6.90 0.23
N ARG A 282 26.41 6.94 -0.32
CA ARG A 282 26.14 7.22 -1.73
C ARG A 282 26.45 8.67 -2.13
N GLY A 283 26.81 9.52 -1.19
CA GLY A 283 27.55 10.76 -1.47
C GLY A 283 26.75 11.77 -2.28
N LYS A 284 25.86 12.48 -1.60
CA LYS A 284 25.52 13.90 -1.80
C LYS A 284 24.51 14.22 -0.71
N HIS A 285 24.80 15.21 0.13
CA HIS A 285 23.73 16.01 0.71
C HIS A 285 22.87 16.42 -0.48
N LEU A 286 21.76 15.73 -0.72
CA LEU A 286 20.76 16.26 -1.62
C LEU A 286 20.47 17.65 -1.05
N PRO A 287 20.68 18.72 -1.83
CA PRO A 287 20.31 20.04 -1.36
C PRO A 287 18.79 20.01 -1.27
N MET A 288 18.29 19.60 -0.11
CA MET A 288 16.87 19.60 0.17
C MET A 288 16.51 21.07 0.24
N ARG A 289 15.95 21.54 -0.87
CA ARG A 289 15.60 22.95 -1.08
C ARG A 289 14.52 23.35 -0.08
N ASN A 290 13.62 22.42 0.23
CA ASN A 290 12.58 22.59 1.23
C ASN A 290 13.18 22.61 2.66
N PRO A 291 13.07 23.73 3.41
CA PRO A 291 13.58 23.83 4.77
C PRO A 291 12.89 22.88 5.75
N SER A 292 11.59 22.62 5.58
CA SER A 292 10.81 21.73 6.44
C SER A 292 11.32 20.29 6.34
N ILE A 293 11.48 19.78 5.12
CA ILE A 293 12.04 18.44 4.89
C ILE A 293 13.46 18.36 5.48
N ARG A 294 14.26 19.42 5.34
CA ARG A 294 15.62 19.53 5.92
C ARG A 294 15.62 19.45 7.44
N GLY A 295 14.75 20.21 8.09
CA GLY A 295 14.60 20.15 9.54
C GLY A 295 14.21 18.75 10.00
N THR A 296 13.20 18.16 9.36
CA THR A 296 12.68 16.84 9.73
C THR A 296 13.69 15.72 9.50
N TRP A 297 14.45 15.75 8.41
CA TRP A 297 15.52 14.79 8.15
C TRP A 297 16.66 14.88 9.18
N SER A 298 17.11 16.09 9.51
CA SER A 298 18.10 16.30 10.57
C SER A 298 17.58 15.81 11.93
N GLY A 299 16.30 16.05 12.23
CA GLY A 299 15.64 15.54 13.41
C GLY A 299 15.66 14.01 13.47
N LEU A 300 15.34 13.32 12.36
CA LEU A 300 15.41 11.86 12.29
C LEU A 300 16.83 11.35 12.55
N MET A 301 17.86 11.97 11.97
CA MET A 301 19.25 11.54 12.17
C MET A 301 19.68 11.64 13.64
N MET A 302 19.36 12.75 14.31
CA MET A 302 19.64 12.91 15.75
C MET A 302 18.89 11.88 16.59
N LEU A 303 17.61 11.64 16.26
CA LEU A 303 16.78 10.67 16.96
C LEU A 303 17.32 9.23 16.83
N LEU A 304 17.80 8.85 15.64
CA LEU A 304 18.41 7.54 15.40
C LEU A 304 19.67 7.36 16.24
N ASP A 305 20.57 8.35 16.27
CA ASP A 305 21.78 8.33 17.09
C ASP A 305 21.46 8.26 18.59
N GLU A 306 20.48 9.04 19.05
CA GLU A 306 20.01 8.99 20.44
C GLU A 306 19.45 7.61 20.80
N ARG A 307 18.55 7.06 19.98
CA ARG A 307 17.93 5.76 20.23
C ARG A 307 18.94 4.62 20.15
N GLU A 308 19.91 4.70 19.24
CA GLU A 308 21.00 3.73 19.16
C GLU A 308 21.88 3.75 20.42
N LYS A 309 22.21 4.93 20.95
CA LYS A 309 22.93 5.07 22.24
C LYS A 309 22.14 4.46 23.40
N VAL A 310 20.84 4.75 23.50
CA VAL A 310 19.96 4.18 24.52
C VAL A 310 19.91 2.65 24.41
N TYR A 311 19.73 2.14 23.19
CA TYR A 311 19.70 0.71 22.92
C TYR A 311 21.03 0.02 23.27
N ASN A 312 22.16 0.61 22.89
CA ASN A 312 23.48 0.07 23.20
C ASN A 312 23.77 0.07 24.71
N LYS A 313 23.37 1.14 25.43
CA LYS A 313 23.47 1.19 26.88
C LYS A 313 22.63 0.10 27.54
N PHE A 314 21.39 -0.10 27.08
CA PHE A 314 20.53 -1.19 27.55
C PHE A 314 21.10 -2.57 27.23
N LYS A 315 21.73 -2.75 26.07
CA LYS A 315 22.38 -4.00 25.68
C LYS A 315 23.62 -4.30 26.53
N SER A 316 24.40 -3.28 26.90
CA SER A 316 25.63 -3.42 27.68
C SER A 316 25.38 -3.55 29.18
N ASP A 317 24.32 -2.92 29.71
CA ASP A 317 23.86 -3.06 31.08
C ASP A 317 22.81 -4.18 31.12
N SER A 318 23.26 -5.42 31.33
CA SER A 318 22.44 -6.63 31.33
C SER A 318 21.37 -6.67 32.45
N ARG A 319 21.21 -5.60 33.22
CA ARG A 319 20.04 -5.36 34.06
C ARG A 319 18.84 -5.02 33.17
N THR A 320 18.29 -6.05 32.53
CA THR A 320 16.91 -5.98 32.05
C THR A 320 16.03 -5.73 33.28
N VAL A 321 15.67 -4.48 33.52
CA VAL A 321 14.74 -4.13 34.59
C VAL A 321 13.37 -4.58 34.13
N LEU A 322 13.03 -5.83 34.44
CA LEU A 322 11.66 -6.31 34.31
C LEU A 322 10.85 -5.58 35.37
N LEU A 323 9.83 -4.84 34.95
CA LEU A 323 8.91 -4.15 35.84
C LEU A 323 7.53 -4.78 35.77
N CYS A 324 6.82 -4.70 36.89
CA CYS A 324 5.40 -5.03 36.93
C CYS A 324 4.65 -4.05 36.03
N GLY A 325 3.87 -4.59 35.09
CA GLY A 325 3.06 -3.84 34.15
C GLY A 325 1.86 -3.14 34.79
N ASN A 326 1.60 -3.34 36.09
CA ASN A 326 0.66 -2.50 36.83
C ASN A 326 1.39 -1.22 37.26
N ALA A 327 1.06 -0.08 36.63
CA ALA A 327 1.66 1.22 36.95
C ALA A 327 1.46 1.66 38.41
N LYS A 328 0.45 1.10 39.10
CA LYS A 328 0.15 1.39 40.52
C LYS A 328 0.80 0.38 41.48
N CYS A 329 1.77 -0.42 41.02
CA CYS A 329 2.45 -1.40 41.85
C CYS A 329 3.42 -0.73 42.82
N GLU A 330 3.30 -1.02 44.12
CA GLU A 330 4.20 -0.50 45.17
C GLU A 330 5.62 -1.06 45.07
N ASN A 331 5.77 -2.28 44.54
CA ASN A 331 7.06 -2.91 44.30
C ASN A 331 7.16 -3.46 42.87
N PRO A 332 7.41 -2.59 41.88
CA PRO A 332 7.40 -2.99 40.48
C PRO A 332 8.62 -3.85 40.11
N ASN A 333 9.68 -3.90 40.94
CA ASN A 333 10.90 -4.66 40.69
C ASN A 333 11.06 -5.86 41.64
N SER A 334 10.01 -6.68 41.78
CA SER A 334 10.00 -7.82 42.71
C SER A 334 10.91 -9.00 42.33
N GLY A 335 11.63 -8.92 41.21
CA GLY A 335 12.52 -9.97 40.69
C GLY A 335 11.80 -11.19 40.08
N MET A 336 10.62 -11.56 40.58
CA MET A 336 9.76 -12.61 40.01
C MET A 336 8.57 -12.00 39.27
N PHE A 337 8.35 -12.45 38.03
CA PHE A 337 7.28 -11.97 37.17
C PHE A 337 6.55 -13.12 36.48
N HIS A 338 5.24 -12.97 36.34
CA HIS A 338 4.38 -13.84 35.56
C HIS A 338 3.91 -13.11 34.32
N ARG A 339 3.99 -13.77 33.16
CA ARG A 339 3.44 -13.24 31.91
C ARG A 339 1.93 -13.33 31.91
N CYS A 340 1.28 -12.33 31.31
CA CYS A 340 -0.13 -12.48 30.93
C CYS A 340 -0.28 -13.68 29.99
N SER A 341 -1.12 -14.65 30.36
CA SER A 341 -1.29 -15.89 29.59
C SER A 341 -1.84 -15.68 28.17
N ALA A 342 -2.57 -14.58 27.96
CA ALA A 342 -3.17 -14.24 26.68
C ALA A 342 -2.19 -13.56 25.71
N CYS A 343 -1.63 -12.41 26.07
CA CYS A 343 -0.75 -11.66 25.16
C CYS A 343 0.73 -12.05 25.25
N ARG A 344 1.16 -12.68 26.36
CA ARG A 344 2.56 -13.05 26.67
C ARG A 344 3.57 -11.88 26.70
N ILE A 345 3.12 -10.64 26.53
CA ILE A 345 3.95 -9.42 26.50
C ILE A 345 4.09 -8.79 27.88
N LEU A 346 2.97 -8.52 28.56
CA LEU A 346 2.98 -7.85 29.86
C LEU A 346 3.35 -8.80 31.00
N LEU A 347 4.15 -8.30 31.93
CA LEU A 347 4.67 -8.99 33.10
C LEU A 347 4.00 -8.46 34.37
N TYR A 348 3.71 -9.31 35.34
CA TYR A 348 3.13 -8.92 36.62
C TYR A 348 3.87 -9.61 37.76
N CYS A 349 4.18 -8.88 38.83
CA CYS A 349 4.78 -9.47 40.03
C CYS A 349 3.82 -10.43 40.76
N SER A 350 2.51 -10.28 40.56
CA SER A 350 1.48 -11.08 41.22
C SER A 350 0.16 -11.07 40.45
N GLN A 351 -0.68 -12.09 40.70
CA GLN A 351 -2.05 -12.13 40.18
C GLN A 351 -2.90 -10.95 40.66
N LYS A 352 -2.63 -10.41 41.86
CA LYS A 352 -3.27 -9.19 42.38
C LYS A 352 -3.01 -7.99 41.47
N CYS A 353 -1.76 -7.77 41.07
CA CYS A 353 -1.40 -6.69 40.15
C CYS A 353 -1.99 -6.90 38.75
N GLN A 354 -2.03 -8.14 38.26
CA GLN A 354 -2.70 -8.46 36.99
C GLN A 354 -4.19 -8.13 37.03
N ARG A 355 -4.91 -8.56 38.07
CA ARG A 355 -6.35 -8.28 38.23
C ARG A 355 -6.63 -6.79 38.38
N ALA A 356 -5.81 -6.08 39.15
CA ALA A 356 -5.95 -4.63 39.34
C ALA A 356 -5.74 -3.85 38.03
N HIS A 357 -4.79 -4.26 37.19
CA HIS A 357 -4.51 -3.64 35.90
C HIS A 357 -5.43 -4.16 34.77
N TRP A 358 -6.26 -5.19 35.01
CA TRP A 358 -6.98 -5.88 33.93
C TRP A 358 -7.90 -4.98 33.10
N ASN A 359 -8.63 -4.06 33.74
CA ASN A 359 -9.56 -3.17 33.03
C ASN A 359 -8.86 -2.28 32.00
N GLU A 360 -7.67 -1.77 32.34
CA GLU A 360 -6.84 -0.95 31.46
C GLU A 360 -6.11 -1.84 30.41
N HIS A 361 -5.61 -3.01 30.84
CA HIS A 361 -4.88 -3.92 29.96
C HIS A 361 -5.76 -4.62 28.91
N LYS A 362 -7.03 -4.93 29.21
CA LYS A 362 -7.89 -5.83 28.41
C LYS A 362 -7.94 -5.47 26.92
N VAL A 363 -8.05 -4.19 26.60
CA VAL A 363 -8.10 -3.69 25.21
C VAL A 363 -6.79 -3.99 24.49
N LEU A 364 -5.66 -3.56 25.07
CA LEU A 364 -4.32 -3.84 24.54
C LEU A 364 -4.02 -5.35 24.45
N CYS A 365 -4.45 -6.11 25.46
CA CYS A 365 -4.27 -7.55 25.53
C CYS A 365 -4.90 -8.25 24.32
N ASN A 366 -6.14 -7.89 23.98
CA ASN A 366 -6.86 -8.46 22.85
C ASN A 366 -6.20 -8.11 21.51
N ASN A 367 -5.71 -6.88 21.36
CA ASN A 367 -4.99 -6.44 20.15
C ASN A 367 -3.66 -7.18 19.96
N MET A 368 -3.06 -7.66 21.05
CA MET A 368 -1.77 -8.34 21.04
C MET A 368 -1.87 -9.88 21.04
N LYS A 369 -3.08 -10.46 21.08
CA LYS A 369 -3.26 -11.92 21.04
C LYS A 369 -2.80 -12.45 19.68
N GLY A 370 -1.81 -13.34 19.68
CA GLY A 370 -1.40 -14.11 18.50
C GLY A 370 -0.04 -13.73 17.87
N THR A 371 0.63 -12.67 18.32
CA THR A 371 1.91 -12.22 17.73
C THR A 371 3.15 -12.88 18.37
N ALA A 372 3.02 -13.51 19.53
CA ALA A 372 4.13 -14.14 20.24
C ALA A 372 4.28 -15.64 19.92
N LYS A 373 4.67 -15.98 18.68
CA LYS A 373 5.33 -17.26 18.37
C LYS A 373 6.84 -17.09 18.60
N GLY A 374 7.26 -17.14 19.85
CA GLY A 374 8.66 -17.05 20.23
C GLY A 374 8.91 -17.87 21.49
N ASP A 375 9.15 -19.16 21.32
CA ASP A 375 9.55 -20.09 22.38
C ASP A 375 11.04 -19.91 22.71
N THR A 376 11.41 -18.79 23.31
CA THR A 376 12.68 -18.69 24.04
C THR A 376 12.40 -18.47 25.52
N PRO A 377 12.80 -19.40 26.41
CA PRO A 377 12.79 -19.16 27.83
C PRO A 377 13.81 -18.05 28.13
N TYR A 378 13.38 -16.98 28.80
CA TYR A 378 14.33 -16.05 29.42
C TYR A 378 15.00 -16.77 30.59
N PRO A 379 16.32 -16.59 30.81
CA PRO A 379 17.00 -17.23 31.91
C PRO A 379 16.42 -16.73 33.24
N SER A 380 16.06 -17.67 34.11
CA SER A 380 15.77 -17.41 35.51
C SER A 380 17.03 -16.84 36.17
N LEU A 381 16.98 -15.57 36.55
CA LEU A 381 18.02 -14.95 37.39
C LEU A 381 17.92 -15.57 38.79
N SER A 382 18.82 -16.50 39.08
CA SER A 382 19.11 -16.93 40.44
C SER A 382 19.65 -15.73 41.22
N THR A 383 19.12 -15.55 42.42
CA THR A 383 19.59 -14.57 43.38
C THR A 383 21.08 -14.77 43.63
N ALA A 384 21.87 -13.73 43.37
CA ALA A 384 23.24 -13.65 43.84
C ALA A 384 23.22 -13.78 45.36
N GLY A 385 23.78 -14.88 45.86
CA GLY A 385 24.00 -15.10 47.28
C GLY A 385 24.98 -14.06 47.81
N ASN A 386 24.65 -13.51 48.97
CA ASN A 386 25.58 -12.81 49.84
C ASN A 386 26.80 -13.69 50.09
N ASN A 387 27.98 -13.14 49.85
CA ASN A 387 29.16 -13.22 50.71
C ASN A 387 30.10 -12.05 50.40
#